data_AF-A0A3C0HLD8-F1
#
_entry.id   AF-A0A3C0HLD8-F1
#
_cell.length_a   1.000
_cell.length_b   1.000
_cell.length_c   1.000
_cell.angle_alpha   90.00
_cell.angle_beta   90.00
_cell.angle_gamma   90.00
#
_symmetry.space_group_name_H-M   'P 1'
#
loop_
_entity.id
_entity.type
_entity.pdbx_description
1 polymer ?
#
loop_
_entity_poly.entity_id
_entity_poly.type
_entity_poly.pdbx_seq_one_letter_code
_entity_poly.pdbx_strand_id
1 'polypeptide(L)'
;DPVARRSEGTQKGRDGCRVPIPWTAGGESFGFGGPAWMPQPERFAAYAADQQVGVDGSFHSLYKDALRIRREHFVDDAELTWIEAGDGVLAYSRASGVHCVANMGAEPVPMPAGQILLTSMPGLTDELPSDTAVWLRPT
;
A
#
# COMPACT_ATOMS: atom_id res chain seq x y z
N ASP A 1 -13.07 8.56 -20.13
CA ASP A 1 -14.22 7.98 -19.41
C ASP A 1 -15.49 8.77 -19.76
N PRO A 2 -16.59 8.13 -20.19
CA PRO A 2 -17.86 8.82 -20.45
C PRO A 2 -18.39 9.62 -19.26
N VAL A 3 -18.19 9.16 -18.02
CA VAL A 3 -18.58 9.85 -16.78
C VAL A 3 -17.76 11.12 -16.60
N ALA A 4 -16.43 11.04 -16.69
CA ALA A 4 -15.58 12.23 -16.56
C ALA A 4 -15.85 13.24 -17.68
N ARG A 5 -16.04 12.77 -18.92
CA ARG A 5 -16.31 13.66 -20.07
C ARG A 5 -17.69 14.32 -19.98
N ARG A 6 -18.73 13.57 -19.58
CA ARG A 6 -20.10 14.10 -19.43
C ARG A 6 -20.27 15.01 -18.21
N SER A 7 -19.38 14.88 -17.22
CA SER A 7 -19.38 15.71 -16.01
C SER A 7 -18.39 16.87 -16.09
N GLU A 8 -17.80 17.14 -17.26
CA GLU A 8 -16.77 18.17 -17.45
C GLU A 8 -15.61 18.06 -16.44
N GLY A 9 -15.27 16.82 -16.05
CA GLY A 9 -14.19 16.53 -15.09
C GLY A 9 -14.57 16.64 -13.62
N THR A 10 -15.81 16.99 -13.28
CA THR A 10 -16.25 17.08 -11.87
C THR A 10 -16.39 15.72 -11.19
N GLN A 11 -16.62 14.64 -11.96
CA GLN A 11 -16.59 13.27 -11.45
C GLN A 11 -15.34 12.53 -11.92
N LYS A 12 -14.63 11.90 -10.99
CA LYS A 12 -13.53 10.99 -11.31
C LYS A 12 -14.07 9.84 -12.18
N GLY A 13 -13.43 9.65 -13.34
CA GLY A 13 -13.69 8.49 -14.19
C GLY A 13 -13.06 7.20 -13.61
N ARG A 14 -13.48 6.07 -14.14
CA ARG A 14 -12.96 4.71 -13.89
C ARG A 14 -11.75 4.37 -14.75
N ASP A 15 -11.46 5.17 -15.77
CA ASP A 15 -10.32 4.95 -16.67
C ASP A 15 -8.99 4.79 -15.91
N GLY A 16 -8.80 5.49 -14.80
CA GLY A 16 -7.57 5.37 -13.98
C GLY A 16 -7.30 3.97 -13.44
N CYS A 17 -8.34 3.15 -13.18
CA CYS A 17 -8.18 1.76 -12.72
C CYS A 17 -8.26 0.72 -13.85
N ARG A 18 -8.24 1.16 -15.10
CA ARG A 18 -8.38 0.31 -16.31
C ARG A 18 -7.20 0.38 -17.25
N VAL A 19 -6.24 1.26 -16.97
CA VAL A 19 -4.97 1.32 -17.68
C VAL A 19 -4.31 -0.07 -17.64
N PRO A 20 -3.88 -0.63 -18.78
CA PRO A 20 -3.27 -1.95 -18.82
C PRO A 20 -2.10 -2.11 -17.85
N ILE A 21 -2.05 -3.26 -17.18
CA ILE A 21 -1.05 -3.56 -16.14
C ILE A 21 0.35 -3.59 -16.78
N PRO A 22 1.35 -2.92 -16.18
CA PRO A 22 2.72 -3.01 -16.61
C PRO A 22 3.36 -4.31 -16.09
N TRP A 23 3.65 -5.25 -16.99
CA TRP A 23 4.37 -6.48 -16.66
C TRP A 23 5.88 -6.28 -16.77
N THR A 24 6.33 -5.52 -17.76
CA THR A 24 7.74 -5.19 -17.98
C THR A 24 7.98 -3.69 -18.06
N ALA A 25 9.12 -3.21 -17.58
CA ALA A 25 9.45 -1.78 -17.62
C ALA A 25 9.63 -1.22 -19.05
N GLY A 26 9.85 -2.09 -20.02
CA GLY A 26 9.95 -1.75 -21.44
C GLY A 26 9.05 -2.61 -22.33
N GLY A 27 9.21 -2.43 -23.65
CA GLY A 27 8.43 -3.14 -24.67
C GLY A 27 7.08 -2.52 -24.95
N GLU A 28 6.38 -3.05 -25.96
CA GLU A 28 5.05 -2.58 -26.34
C GLU A 28 4.09 -2.74 -25.16
N SER A 29 3.40 -1.65 -24.82
CA SER A 29 2.41 -1.59 -23.74
C SER A 29 2.90 -2.14 -22.39
N PHE A 30 4.19 -1.94 -22.07
CA PHE A 30 4.83 -2.47 -20.85
C PHE A 30 4.63 -3.99 -20.69
N GLY A 31 4.74 -4.74 -21.79
CA GLY A 31 4.64 -6.20 -21.76
C GLY A 31 3.21 -6.73 -21.60
N PHE A 32 2.19 -5.89 -21.75
CA PHE A 32 0.79 -6.32 -21.71
C PHE A 32 0.42 -7.25 -22.90
N GLY A 33 1.20 -7.22 -23.98
CA GLY A 33 1.15 -8.18 -25.08
C GLY A 33 0.95 -7.57 -26.46
N GLY A 34 0.06 -6.58 -26.59
CA GLY A 34 -0.20 -5.86 -27.84
C GLY A 34 -0.58 -4.40 -27.59
N PRO A 35 -1.08 -3.67 -28.61
CA PRO A 35 -1.41 -2.25 -28.47
C PRO A 35 -2.37 -1.99 -27.32
N ALA A 36 -1.97 -1.11 -26.39
CA ALA A 36 -2.80 -0.75 -25.25
C ALA A 36 -4.06 -0.02 -25.73
N TRP A 37 -5.23 -0.51 -25.31
CA TRP A 37 -6.52 0.15 -25.60
C TRP A 37 -6.69 1.49 -24.85
N MET A 38 -5.76 1.79 -23.93
CA MET A 38 -5.66 3.06 -23.21
C MET A 38 -4.20 3.48 -23.05
N PRO A 39 -3.91 4.80 -23.02
CA PRO A 39 -2.56 5.28 -22.76
C PRO A 39 -2.05 4.83 -21.39
N GLN A 40 -0.86 4.21 -21.37
CA GLN A 40 -0.14 3.91 -20.13
C GLN A 40 0.78 5.09 -19.78
N PRO A 41 0.68 5.68 -18.58
CA PRO A 41 1.62 6.70 -18.14
C PRO A 41 3.05 6.17 -18.11
N GLU A 42 4.03 6.95 -18.55
CA GLU A 42 5.45 6.56 -18.56
C GLU A 42 5.95 6.08 -17.19
N ARG A 43 5.49 6.73 -16.11
CA ARG A 43 5.82 6.35 -14.73
C ARG A 43 5.48 4.90 -14.37
N PHE A 44 4.61 4.22 -15.13
CA PHE A 44 4.26 2.82 -14.88
C PHE A 44 5.45 1.88 -15.05
N ALA A 45 6.46 2.26 -15.84
CA ALA A 45 7.68 1.47 -16.00
C ALA A 45 8.35 1.14 -14.65
N ALA A 46 8.42 2.11 -13.73
CA ALA A 46 9.01 1.93 -12.41
C ALA A 46 8.21 1.00 -11.48
N TYR A 47 6.92 0.79 -11.79
CA TYR A 47 6.01 -0.05 -11.01
C TYR A 47 5.68 -1.37 -11.74
N ALA A 48 6.37 -1.67 -12.83
CA ALA A 48 6.16 -2.90 -13.58
C ALA A 48 6.52 -4.14 -12.74
N ALA A 49 5.85 -5.26 -13.00
CA ALA A 49 6.05 -6.49 -12.23
C ALA A 49 7.53 -6.95 -12.23
N ASP A 50 8.23 -6.85 -13.36
CA ASP A 50 9.65 -7.20 -13.47
C ASP A 50 10.60 -6.30 -12.64
N GLN A 51 10.15 -5.10 -12.24
CA GLN A 51 10.89 -4.21 -11.34
C GLN A 51 10.62 -4.48 -9.85
N GLN A 52 9.65 -5.32 -9.53
CA GLN A 52 9.17 -5.52 -8.15
C GLN A 52 9.35 -6.97 -7.68
N VAL A 53 9.19 -7.95 -8.58
CA VAL A 53 9.33 -9.37 -8.23
C VAL A 53 10.78 -9.69 -7.87
N GLY A 54 10.99 -10.23 -6.66
CA GLY A 54 12.32 -10.56 -6.14
C GLY A 54 13.11 -9.35 -5.62
N VAL A 55 12.50 -8.17 -5.58
CA VAL A 55 13.13 -6.96 -5.05
C VAL A 55 12.69 -6.74 -3.60
N ASP A 56 13.65 -6.71 -2.69
CA ASP A 56 13.40 -6.47 -1.27
C ASP A 56 12.88 -5.04 -1.05
N GLY A 57 11.86 -4.91 -0.18
CA GLY A 57 11.22 -3.63 0.09
C GLY A 57 10.28 -3.13 -1.03
N SER A 58 10.08 -3.92 -2.09
CA SER A 58 9.08 -3.64 -3.12
C SER A 58 7.65 -3.76 -2.58
N PHE A 59 6.68 -3.16 -3.28
CA PHE A 59 5.27 -3.41 -2.96
C PHE A 59 4.89 -4.87 -3.16
N HIS A 60 5.50 -5.54 -4.14
CA HIS A 60 5.29 -6.97 -4.33
C HIS A 60 5.73 -7.79 -3.11
N SER A 61 6.95 -7.56 -2.58
CA SER A 61 7.41 -8.24 -1.37
C SER A 61 6.56 -7.86 -0.15
N LEU A 62 6.21 -6.58 0.01
CA LEU A 62 5.35 -6.09 1.09
C LEU A 62 4.03 -6.86 1.17
N TYR A 63 3.31 -7.02 0.05
CA TYR A 63 2.04 -7.74 0.04
C TYR A 63 2.22 -9.25 0.27
N LYS A 64 3.32 -9.84 -0.18
CA LYS A 64 3.66 -11.25 0.11
C LYS A 64 3.88 -11.47 1.60
N ASP A 65 4.58 -10.55 2.26
CA ASP A 65 4.79 -10.57 3.72
C ASP A 65 3.50 -10.32 4.48
N ALA A 66 2.68 -9.34 4.08
CA ALA A 66 1.37 -9.10 4.68
C ALA A 66 0.49 -10.36 4.64
N LEU A 67 0.45 -11.07 3.50
CA LEU A 67 -0.29 -12.31 3.36
C LEU A 67 0.28 -13.45 4.21
N ARG A 68 1.61 -13.51 4.39
CA ARG A 68 2.26 -14.47 5.30
C ARG A 68 1.90 -14.19 6.75
N ILE A 69 2.08 -12.96 7.19
CA ILE A 69 1.73 -12.49 8.55
C ILE A 69 0.26 -12.78 8.85
N ARG A 70 -0.63 -12.55 7.88
CA ARG A 70 -2.05 -12.87 8.03
C ARG A 70 -2.30 -14.34 8.37
N ARG A 71 -1.58 -15.27 7.72
CA ARG A 71 -1.71 -16.71 8.00
C ARG A 71 -1.12 -17.10 9.36
N GLU A 72 -0.12 -16.37 9.83
CA GLU A 72 0.61 -16.68 11.06
C GLU A 72 -0.03 -16.06 12.31
N HIS A 73 -0.61 -14.86 12.19
CA HIS A 73 -1.03 -14.04 13.32
C HIS A 73 -2.52 -13.75 13.38
N PHE A 74 -3.23 -13.78 12.25
CA PHE A 74 -4.64 -13.35 12.18
C PHE A 74 -5.61 -14.52 11.95
N VAL A 75 -5.33 -15.67 12.58
CA VAL A 75 -6.22 -16.85 12.57
C VAL A 75 -7.30 -16.65 13.63
N ASP A 76 -8.57 -16.77 13.23
CA ASP A 76 -9.75 -16.50 14.08
C ASP A 76 -9.74 -15.11 14.76
N ASP A 77 -8.99 -14.18 14.18
CA ASP A 77 -8.75 -12.83 14.68
C ASP A 77 -9.84 -11.88 14.16
N ALA A 78 -11.05 -11.97 14.69
CA ALA A 78 -12.18 -11.18 14.20
C ALA A 78 -12.25 -9.77 14.82
N GLU A 79 -11.87 -9.65 16.09
CA GLU A 79 -12.07 -8.42 16.86
C GLU A 79 -11.04 -7.34 16.51
N LEU A 80 -11.50 -6.10 16.59
CA LEU A 80 -10.71 -4.88 16.41
C LEU A 80 -11.04 -3.92 17.54
N THR A 81 -10.02 -3.33 18.16
CA THR A 81 -10.19 -2.24 19.13
C THR A 81 -9.46 -1.00 18.62
N TRP A 82 -10.14 0.13 18.57
CA TRP A 82 -9.55 1.40 18.16
C TRP A 82 -8.52 1.88 19.18
N ILE A 83 -7.42 2.48 18.69
CA ILE A 83 -6.40 3.12 19.51
C ILE A 83 -6.40 4.60 19.18
N GLU A 84 -6.55 5.45 20.19
CA GLU A 84 -6.40 6.90 20.03
C GLU A 84 -4.93 7.23 19.77
N ALA A 85 -4.62 7.75 18.58
CA ALA A 85 -3.25 8.02 18.14
C ALA A 85 -3.05 9.46 17.62
N GLY A 86 -4.03 10.33 17.83
CA GLY A 86 -4.03 11.71 17.35
C GLY A 86 -4.61 11.89 15.95
N ASP A 87 -4.84 13.14 15.58
CA ASP A 87 -5.45 13.51 14.30
C ASP A 87 -4.60 13.05 13.11
N GLY A 88 -5.25 12.46 12.11
CA GLY A 88 -4.57 11.95 10.93
C GLY A 88 -3.89 10.60 11.11
N VAL A 89 -3.94 9.98 12.29
CA VAL A 89 -3.39 8.64 12.51
C VAL A 89 -4.50 7.61 12.66
N LEU A 90 -4.52 6.61 11.78
CA LEU A 90 -5.38 5.45 11.89
C LEU A 90 -4.67 4.37 12.71
N ALA A 91 -5.15 4.08 13.92
CA ALA A 91 -4.56 3.05 14.76
C ALA A 91 -5.62 2.11 15.37
N TYR A 92 -5.32 0.81 15.38
CA TYR A 92 -6.15 -0.19 16.04
C TYR A 92 -5.33 -1.41 16.45
N SER A 93 -5.80 -2.12 17.48
CA SER A 93 -5.33 -3.45 17.83
C SER A 93 -6.27 -4.51 17.26
N ARG A 94 -5.69 -5.69 16.99
CA ARG A 94 -6.38 -6.92 16.64
C ARG A 94 -6.46 -7.84 17.87
N ALA A 95 -7.38 -8.80 17.89
CA ALA A 95 -7.50 -9.79 18.97
C ALA A 95 -6.18 -10.55 19.25
N SER A 96 -5.39 -10.77 18.21
CA SER A 96 -4.03 -11.33 18.22
C SER A 96 -2.99 -10.48 18.97
N GLY A 97 -3.35 -9.27 19.39
CA GLY A 97 -2.46 -8.30 20.04
C GLY A 97 -1.59 -7.48 19.07
N VAL A 98 -1.69 -7.70 17.76
CA VAL A 98 -0.98 -6.87 16.77
C VAL A 98 -1.63 -5.49 16.68
N HIS A 99 -0.82 -4.44 16.72
CA HIS A 99 -1.23 -3.08 16.45
C HIS A 99 -0.96 -2.76 14.98
N CYS A 100 -1.95 -2.20 14.31
CA CYS A 100 -1.86 -1.66 12.96
C CYS A 100 -1.98 -0.15 13.04
N VAL A 101 -0.97 0.58 12.58
CA VAL A 101 -0.91 2.04 12.62
C VAL A 101 -0.57 2.58 11.24
N ALA A 102 -1.32 3.57 10.77
CA ALA A 102 -1.05 4.27 9.52
C ALA A 102 -1.13 5.78 9.74
N ASN A 103 -0.06 6.50 9.41
CA ASN A 103 -0.05 7.95 9.42
C ASN A 103 -0.60 8.47 8.08
N MET A 104 -1.80 9.03 8.12
CA MET A 104 -2.49 9.67 7.00
C MET A 104 -2.46 11.21 7.13
N GLY A 105 -1.76 11.73 8.14
CA GLY A 105 -1.52 13.15 8.37
C GLY A 105 -0.35 13.67 7.54
N ALA A 106 -0.15 14.98 7.54
CA ALA A 106 0.92 15.63 6.78
C ALA A 106 2.29 15.56 7.46
N GLU A 107 2.30 15.47 8.80
CA GLU A 107 3.52 15.51 9.61
C GLU A 107 3.89 14.12 10.14
N PRO A 108 5.18 13.82 10.35
CA PRO A 108 5.60 12.63 11.09
C PRO A 108 5.00 12.60 12.49
N VAL A 109 4.72 11.39 12.98
CA VAL A 109 4.26 11.16 14.36
C VAL A 109 5.22 10.23 15.10
N PRO A 110 5.26 10.25 16.45
CA PRO A 110 6.12 9.34 17.20
C PRO A 110 5.85 7.88 16.85
N MET A 111 6.91 7.10 16.67
CA MET A 111 6.78 5.67 16.38
C MET A 111 6.19 4.93 17.60
N PRO A 112 5.15 4.10 17.43
CA PRO A 112 4.65 3.30 18.54
C PRO A 112 5.70 2.27 18.98
N ALA A 113 5.88 2.11 20.29
CA ALA A 113 6.83 1.15 20.83
C ALA A 113 6.39 -0.29 20.52
N GLY A 114 7.33 -1.11 20.03
CA GLY A 114 7.07 -2.52 19.80
C GLY A 114 8.01 -3.16 18.77
N GLN A 115 7.81 -4.46 18.56
CA GLN A 115 8.48 -5.22 17.52
C GLN A 115 7.74 -5.04 16.19
N ILE A 116 8.39 -4.43 15.20
CA ILE A 116 7.83 -4.30 13.84
C ILE A 116 7.68 -5.69 13.20
N LEU A 117 6.47 -5.99 12.73
CA LEU A 117 6.15 -7.16 11.91
C LEU A 117 6.12 -6.83 10.42
N LEU A 118 5.62 -5.64 10.06
CA LEU A 118 5.50 -5.16 8.68
C LEU A 118 5.61 -3.64 8.64
N THR A 119 6.23 -3.09 7.60
CA THR A 119 6.22 -1.64 7.34
C THR A 119 6.13 -1.37 5.85
N SER A 120 5.37 -0.35 5.45
CA SER A 120 5.35 0.13 4.06
C SER A 120 6.58 0.96 3.70
N MET A 121 7.39 1.35 4.67
CA MET A 121 8.64 2.09 4.50
C MET A 121 9.77 1.39 5.26
N PRO A 122 10.75 0.78 4.57
CA PRO A 122 11.91 0.18 5.23
C PRO A 122 12.76 1.24 5.97
N GLY A 123 13.39 0.83 7.07
CA GLY A 123 14.34 1.70 7.78
C GLY A 123 13.70 2.73 8.72
N LEU A 124 12.48 2.50 9.20
CA LEU A 124 11.88 3.31 10.26
C LEU A 124 12.72 3.28 11.53
N THR A 125 12.74 4.42 12.22
CA THR A 125 13.42 4.60 13.51
C THR A 125 12.42 5.11 14.55
N ASP A 126 12.51 6.39 14.91
CA ASP A 126 11.82 6.94 16.07
C ASP A 126 10.50 7.62 15.71
N GLU A 127 10.23 7.75 14.41
CA GLU A 127 9.04 8.40 13.85
C GLU A 127 8.39 7.53 12.77
N LEU A 128 7.07 7.71 12.62
CA LEU A 128 6.26 7.21 11.53
C LEU A 128 5.93 8.37 10.57
N PRO A 129 6.61 8.46 9.40
CA PRO A 129 6.37 9.51 8.43
C PRO A 129 4.95 9.48 7.86
N SER A 130 4.55 10.58 7.21
CA SER A 130 3.33 10.64 6.41
C SER A 130 3.27 9.51 5.36
N ASP A 131 2.06 9.08 5.01
CA ASP A 131 1.77 8.01 4.05
C ASP A 131 2.45 6.66 4.36
N THR A 132 2.74 6.41 5.64
CA THR A 132 3.43 5.19 6.10
C THR A 132 2.55 4.38 7.04
N ALA A 133 2.56 3.06 6.86
CA ALA A 133 1.88 2.11 7.73
C ALA A 133 2.88 1.14 8.35
N VAL A 134 2.65 0.80 9.63
CA VAL A 134 3.40 -0.20 10.38
C VAL A 134 2.44 -1.16 11.09
N TRP A 135 2.77 -2.45 11.07
CA TRP A 135 2.19 -3.45 11.94
C TRP A 135 3.24 -3.89 12.94
N LEU A 136 2.89 -3.92 14.23
CA LEU A 136 3.83 -4.24 15.29
C LEU A 136 3.17 -5.00 16.44
N ARG A 137 3.99 -5.72 17.19
CA ARG A 137 3.60 -6.22 18.52
C ARG A 137 4.04 -5.20 19.57
N PRO A 138 3.12 -4.62 20.36
CA PRO A 138 3.49 -3.71 21.42
C PRO A 138 4.37 -4.44 22.45
N THR A 139 5.32 -3.69 23.02
CA THR A 139 6.13 -4.11 24.18
C THR A 139 5.55 -3.58 25.47
#